data_AF-A0A3N5PU64-F1
#
_entry.id   AF-A0A3N5PU64-F1
#
_cell.length_a   1.000
_cell.length_b   1.000
_cell.length_c   1.000
_cell.angle_alpha   90.00
_cell.angle_beta   90.00
_cell.angle_gamma   90.00
#
_symmetry.space_group_name_H-M   'P 1'
#
loop_
_entity.id
_entity.type
_entity.pdbx_description
1 polymer ?
#
loop_
_entity_poly.entity_id
_entity_poly.type
_entity_poly.pdbx_seq_one_letter_code
_entity_poly.pdbx_strand_id
1 'polypeptide(L)'
;MAIDVRGVCTLVLVFDMPTSLRFYRDVLGFEVVATNDDDAGDDVDWRYLRLGKTVAPYGMKQLYVLDPDGYNLCFQWEATRTELPAP
;
A
#
# COMPACT_ATOMS: atom_id res chain seq x y z
N MET A 1 21.04 -20.02 -11.20
CA MET A 1 20.13 -18.89 -11.43
C MET A 1 19.80 -18.32 -10.05
N ALA A 2 20.26 -17.12 -9.72
CA ALA A 2 19.96 -16.50 -8.43
C ALA A 2 18.71 -15.63 -8.60
N ILE A 3 17.71 -15.83 -7.74
CA ILE A 3 16.52 -14.97 -7.72
C ILE A 3 16.89 -13.71 -6.95
N ASP A 4 16.75 -12.55 -7.59
CA ASP A 4 16.93 -11.22 -6.99
C ASP A 4 15.57 -10.69 -6.51
N VAL A 5 15.28 -10.83 -5.22
CA VAL A 5 14.02 -10.38 -4.60
C VAL A 5 14.16 -8.92 -4.17
N ARG A 6 13.42 -8.03 -4.83
CA ARG A 6 13.50 -6.56 -4.61
C ARG A 6 12.46 -6.01 -3.65
N GLY A 7 11.55 -6.85 -3.17
CA GLY A 7 10.50 -6.45 -2.24
C GLY A 7 9.53 -7.58 -1.94
N VAL A 8 8.74 -7.36 -0.90
CA VAL A 8 7.60 -8.19 -0.50
C VAL A 8 6.43 -7.25 -0.23
N CYS A 9 5.22 -7.65 -0.60
CA CYS A 9 4.00 -6.89 -0.31
C CYS A 9 2.96 -7.81 0.34
N THR A 10 2.14 -7.25 1.21
CA THR A 10 1.04 -7.99 1.85
C THR A 10 -0.10 -8.14 0.86
N LEU A 11 -0.59 -9.37 0.67
CA LEU A 11 -1.85 -9.62 -0.01
C LEU A 11 -2.98 -9.55 1.00
N VAL A 12 -3.91 -8.60 0.80
CA VAL A 12 -5.11 -8.45 1.63
C VAL A 12 -6.30 -8.89 0.78
N LEU A 13 -7.01 -9.92 1.22
CA LEU A 13 -8.27 -10.32 0.59
C LEU A 13 -9.39 -9.44 1.15
N VAL A 14 -10.23 -8.95 0.25
CA VAL A 14 -11.30 -8.00 0.58
C VAL A 14 -12.66 -8.58 0.19
N PHE A 15 -13.73 -8.21 0.90
CA PHE A 15 -15.08 -8.73 0.61
C PHE A 15 -15.76 -8.00 -0.55
N ASP A 16 -15.52 -6.70 -0.70
CA ASP A 16 -16.09 -5.85 -1.76
C ASP A 16 -14.98 -5.06 -2.44
N MET A 17 -14.59 -5.48 -3.64
CA MET A 17 -13.45 -4.90 -4.36
C MET A 17 -13.64 -3.41 -4.66
N PRO A 18 -14.78 -2.93 -5.21
CA PRO A 18 -14.96 -1.52 -5.51
C PRO A 18 -14.90 -0.61 -4.27
N THR A 19 -15.49 -1.04 -3.15
CA THR A 19 -15.46 -0.28 -1.89
C THR A 19 -14.05 -0.17 -1.35
N SER A 20 -13.31 -1.28 -1.33
CA SER A 20 -11.92 -1.29 -0.85
C SER A 20 -11.00 -0.48 -1.76
N LEU A 21 -11.13 -0.57 -3.09
CA LEU A 21 -10.33 0.24 -4.02
C LEU A 21 -10.59 1.74 -3.85
N ARG A 22 -11.85 2.18 -3.71
CA ARG A 22 -12.15 3.59 -3.41
C ARG A 22 -11.50 4.04 -2.12
N PHE A 23 -11.52 3.22 -1.08
CA PHE A 23 -10.88 3.55 0.19
C PHE A 23 -9.35 3.69 0.02
N TYR A 24 -8.67 2.68 -0.51
CA TYR A 24 -7.21 2.73 -0.63
C TYR A 24 -6.73 3.78 -1.64
N ARG A 25 -7.35 3.87 -2.82
CA ARG A 25 -6.95 4.81 -3.88
C ARG A 25 -7.38 6.23 -3.57
N ASP A 26 -8.67 6.44 -3.30
CA ASP A 26 -9.26 7.78 -3.31
C ASP A 26 -9.20 8.45 -1.92
N VAL A 27 -9.29 7.67 -0.84
CA VAL A 27 -9.22 8.21 0.54
C VAL A 27 -7.79 8.24 1.05
N LEU A 28 -7.06 7.13 0.92
CA LEU A 28 -5.69 7.02 1.45
C LEU A 28 -4.61 7.47 0.46
N GLY A 29 -4.94 7.64 -0.81
CA GLY A 29 -4.02 8.12 -1.84
C GLY A 29 -3.03 7.08 -2.35
N PHE A 30 -3.33 5.78 -2.23
CA PHE A 30 -2.52 4.75 -2.86
C PHE A 30 -2.58 4.89 -4.39
N GLU A 31 -1.42 4.77 -5.03
CA GLU A 31 -1.29 4.61 -6.47
C GLU A 31 -1.69 3.18 -6.88
N VAL A 32 -2.49 3.05 -7.93
CA VAL A 32 -2.74 1.76 -8.60
C VAL A 32 -1.57 1.48 -9.53
N VAL A 33 -0.84 0.39 -9.27
CA VAL A 33 0.40 0.06 -9.99
C VAL A 33 0.18 -1.00 -11.07
N ALA A 34 -0.66 -2.01 -10.78
CA ALA A 34 -0.90 -3.11 -11.71
C ALA A 34 -2.17 -3.89 -11.37
N THR A 35 -2.63 -4.68 -12.32
CA THR A 35 -3.82 -5.53 -12.20
C THR A 35 -3.92 -6.61 -13.29
N ASN A 36 -4.95 -7.46 -13.23
CA ASN A 36 -5.32 -8.41 -14.28
C ASN A 36 -6.05 -7.78 -15.48
N ASP A 37 -6.83 -6.71 -15.27
CA ASP A 37 -7.57 -6.02 -16.34
C ASP A 37 -7.65 -4.50 -16.09
N ASP A 38 -7.02 -3.73 -16.98
CA ASP A 38 -6.97 -2.26 -16.90
C ASP A 38 -8.28 -1.59 -17.38
N ASP A 39 -9.09 -2.29 -18.20
CA ASP A 39 -10.31 -1.73 -18.79
C ASP A 39 -11.56 -1.99 -17.91
N ALA A 40 -11.48 -2.92 -16.95
CA ALA A 40 -12.60 -3.33 -16.09
C ALA A 40 -12.95 -2.36 -14.94
N GLY A 41 -12.28 -1.21 -14.83
CA GLY A 41 -12.59 -0.21 -13.79
C GLY A 41 -12.26 -0.68 -12.36
N ASP A 42 -13.25 -0.91 -11.51
CA ASP A 42 -13.05 -1.42 -10.14
C ASP A 42 -13.50 -2.89 -9.98
N ASP A 43 -13.99 -3.54 -11.06
CA ASP A 43 -14.46 -4.93 -11.06
C ASP A 43 -13.34 -5.89 -11.50
N VAL A 44 -12.45 -6.22 -10.56
CA VAL A 44 -11.25 -7.03 -10.83
C VAL A 44 -10.89 -7.98 -9.70
N ASP A 45 -10.12 -9.01 -10.03
CA ASP A 45 -9.71 -10.04 -9.08
C ASP A 45 -8.61 -9.55 -8.12
N TRP A 46 -7.71 -8.68 -8.59
CA TRP A 46 -6.64 -8.12 -7.76
C TRP A 46 -6.11 -6.79 -8.31
N ARG A 47 -5.69 -5.88 -7.42
CA ARG A 47 -4.91 -4.69 -7.78
C ARG A 47 -3.71 -4.53 -6.87
N TYR A 48 -2.55 -4.23 -7.45
CA TYR A 48 -1.35 -3.87 -6.69
C TYR A 48 -1.37 -2.37 -6.41
N LEU A 49 -1.31 -2.01 -5.14
CA LEU A 49 -1.39 -0.64 -4.65
C LEU A 49 -0.08 -0.22 -3.98
N ARG A 50 0.32 1.05 -4.14
CA ARG A 50 1.54 1.61 -3.52
C ARG A 50 1.25 2.96 -2.87
N LEU A 51 1.74 3.17 -1.64
CA LEU A 51 1.61 4.44 -0.94
C LEU A 51 2.93 4.92 -0.33
N GLY A 52 3.13 6.24 -0.29
CA GLY A 52 4.00 6.93 0.67
C GLY A 52 3.25 8.15 1.21
N LYS A 53 3.39 8.61 2.47
CA LYS A 53 4.54 8.72 3.37
C LYS A 53 4.06 9.10 4.79
N THR A 54 4.89 8.90 5.83
CA THR A 54 5.27 9.84 6.93
C THR A 54 6.35 9.13 7.76
N VAL A 55 7.48 9.78 8.05
CA VAL A 55 8.63 9.19 8.75
C VAL A 55 8.44 9.33 10.27
N ALA A 56 8.38 8.20 10.98
CA ALA A 56 8.44 8.13 12.43
C ALA A 56 9.81 8.62 12.95
N PRO A 57 9.90 9.12 14.20
CA PRO A 57 11.11 9.76 14.73
C PRO A 57 12.39 8.90 14.69
N TYR A 58 12.24 7.57 14.62
CA TYR A 58 13.33 6.60 14.53
C TYR A 58 13.68 6.18 13.10
N GLY A 59 13.24 6.94 12.09
CA GLY A 59 13.67 6.79 10.70
C GLY A 59 12.92 5.73 9.88
N MET A 60 11.76 5.30 10.33
CA MET A 60 10.89 4.39 9.57
C MET A 60 9.65 5.12 9.12
N LYS A 61 9.22 4.95 7.87
CA LYS A 61 7.88 5.38 7.48
C LYS A 61 6.85 4.42 8.02
N GLN A 62 5.77 4.93 8.56
CA GLN A 62 4.68 4.12 9.10
C GLN A 62 3.32 4.70 8.75
N LEU A 63 2.40 3.80 8.41
CA LEU A 63 1.00 4.12 8.25
C LEU A 63 0.16 3.00 8.87
N TYR A 64 -0.71 3.38 9.80
CA TYR A 64 -1.70 2.51 10.43
C TYR A 64 -3.08 2.83 9.88
N VAL A 65 -3.79 1.79 9.43
CA VAL A 65 -5.12 1.93 8.83
C VAL A 65 -6.00 0.79 9.29
N LEU A 66 -7.22 1.11 9.72
CA LEU A 66 -8.31 0.14 9.78
C LEU A 66 -8.98 0.11 8.41
N ASP A 67 -8.91 -1.01 7.71
CA ASP A 67 -9.53 -1.15 6.40
C ASP A 67 -11.03 -1.47 6.48
N PRO A 68 -11.79 -1.37 5.37
CA PRO A 68 -13.23 -1.60 5.35
C PRO A 68 -13.65 -2.99 5.81
N ASP A 69 -12.76 -3.98 5.66
CA ASP A 69 -12.98 -5.37 6.05
C ASP A 69 -12.59 -5.65 7.51
N GLY A 70 -12.10 -4.63 8.24
CA GLY A 70 -11.82 -4.66 9.67
C GLY A 70 -10.38 -5.06 10.04
N TYR A 71 -9.47 -5.14 9.08
CA TYR A 71 -8.06 -5.38 9.33
C TYR A 71 -7.35 -4.10 9.77
N ASN A 72 -6.57 -4.19 10.85
CA ASN A 72 -5.63 -3.13 11.20
C ASN A 72 -4.29 -3.42 10.52
N LEU A 73 -3.97 -2.64 9.49
CA LEU A 73 -2.78 -2.79 8.66
C LEU A 73 -1.70 -1.79 9.07
N CYS A 74 -0.47 -2.28 9.21
CA CYS A 74 0.72 -1.47 9.44
C CYS A 74 1.68 -1.61 8.25
N PHE A 75 1.84 -0.54 7.47
CA PHE A 75 2.83 -0.49 6.40
C PHE A 75 4.09 0.19 6.91
N GLN A 76 5.25 -0.48 6.82
CA GLN A 76 6.53 0.07 7.29
C GLN A 76 7.69 -0.15 6.32
N TRP A 77 8.54 0.87 6.15
CA TRP A 77 9.77 0.80 5.37
C TRP A 77 10.77 1.87 5.82
N GLU A 78 12.05 1.70 5.52
CA GLU A 78 13.09 2.68 5.89
C GLU A 78 12.84 4.05 5.23
N ALA A 79 13.04 5.11 6.00
CA ALA A 79 13.11 6.46 5.45
C ALA A 79 14.44 6.64 4.72
N THR A 80 14.40 7.28 3.55
CA THR A 80 15.64 7.68 2.90
C THR A 80 16.32 8.78 3.72
N ARG A 81 17.64 8.90 3.63
CA ARG A 81 18.43 9.87 4.43
C ARG A 81 17.97 11.32 4.28
N THR A 82 17.34 11.67 3.16
CA THR A 82 16.74 13.00 2.87
C THR A 82 15.40 13.25 3.56
N GLU A 83 14.80 12.23 4.17
CA GLU A 83 13.48 12.29 4.81
C GLU A 83 13.55 12.14 6.33
N LEU A 84 14.74 11.93 6.88
CA LEU A 84 14.97 11.96 8.31
C LEU A 84 14.85 13.40 8.82
N PRO A 85 14.23 13.63 10.00
CA PRO A 85 14.31 14.92 10.64
C PRO A 85 15.79 15.30 10.89
N ALA A 86 16.09 16.60 10.84
CA ALA A 86 17.42 17.10 11.19
C ALA A 86 17.80 16.60 12.60
N PRO A 87 19.07 16.26 12.84
CA PRO A 87 19.53 15.76 14.13
C PRO A 87 19.30 16.77 15.27
#